data_AF-A0A7Y5IUU0-F1
#
_entry.id   AF-A0A7Y5IUU0-F1
#
_cell.length_a   1.000
_cell.length_b   1.000
_cell.length_c   1.000
_cell.angle_alpha   90.00
_cell.angle_beta   90.00
_cell.angle_gamma   90.00
#
_symmetry.space_group_name_H-M   'P 1'
#
loop_
_entity.id
_entity.type
_entity.pdbx_description
1 polymer ?
#
loop_
_entity_poly.entity_id
_entity_poly.type
_entity_poly.pdbx_seq_one_letter_code
_entity_poly.pdbx_strand_id
1 'polypeptide(L)'
;MMRWIGMVLGLLGTLSGGVRALPITDQELAGLDWHYTQDPGNDAASSNGNSFFTYGMGHAISGGYLYVVVQTNFPEMGALGGDSYTYNTHFSPGDLYINVGGTFQNGGGSIYGIATTSHANVVQQAYSGQVWQSMIAGRLYSDPTFATGTYEQYQHTHPSFAPDDGDGNNRINSYPTLMMGGTLVDGDVSGVRYRANTTDPWAYDIYYKISLASLGINMVVPETALQLFWVMECGNDGVQNITEPVGRAIPEPGTVALLLAGVTALAAERRRRHA
;
A
#
# COMPACT_ATOMS: atom_id res chain seq x y z
N MET A 1 61.30 26.96 -21.10
CA MET A 1 60.42 26.99 -19.90
C MET A 1 58.99 26.84 -20.40
N MET A 2 58.42 25.63 -20.35
CA MET A 2 57.06 25.38 -20.82
C MET A 2 56.45 24.32 -19.88
N ARG A 3 55.53 24.76 -19.02
CA ARG A 3 54.85 23.91 -18.05
C ARG A 3 53.62 23.29 -18.72
N TRP A 4 53.62 21.97 -18.84
CA TRP A 4 52.43 21.19 -19.19
C TRP A 4 51.55 21.06 -17.94
N ILE A 5 50.33 21.60 -18.01
CA ILE A 5 49.29 21.42 -17.00
C ILE A 5 48.49 20.18 -17.42
N GLY A 6 48.68 19.08 -16.68
CA GLY A 6 47.86 17.88 -16.81
C GLY A 6 46.49 18.15 -16.22
N MET A 7 45.47 18.24 -17.08
CA MET A 7 44.08 18.33 -16.70
C MET A 7 43.57 16.91 -16.41
N VAL A 8 43.40 16.58 -15.13
CA VAL A 8 42.72 15.36 -14.69
C VAL A 8 41.23 15.60 -14.81
N LEU A 9 40.60 15.09 -15.88
CA LEU A 9 39.15 14.94 -15.94
C LEU A 9 38.74 13.82 -14.97
N GLY A 10 38.23 14.20 -13.81
CA GLY A 10 37.49 13.29 -12.94
C GLY A 10 36.15 12.96 -13.58
N LEU A 11 35.98 11.71 -14.01
CA LEU A 11 34.66 11.15 -14.32
C LEU A 11 33.84 11.13 -13.01
N LEU A 12 33.00 12.14 -12.79
CA LEU A 12 31.84 12.02 -11.90
C LEU A 12 30.81 11.16 -12.63
N GLY A 13 30.86 9.85 -12.40
CA GLY A 13 29.76 8.96 -12.74
C GLY A 13 28.59 9.26 -11.80
N THR A 14 27.63 10.05 -12.26
CA THR A 14 26.32 10.15 -11.61
C THR A 14 25.63 8.79 -11.75
N LEU A 15 25.74 7.96 -10.73
CA LEU A 15 24.86 6.81 -10.54
C LEU A 15 23.46 7.35 -10.29
N SER A 16 22.71 7.66 -11.35
CA SER A 16 21.26 7.75 -11.28
C SER A 16 20.72 6.32 -11.11
N GLY A 17 20.91 5.76 -9.92
CA GLY A 17 20.18 4.58 -9.49
C GLY A 17 18.71 4.95 -9.50
N GLY A 18 18.02 4.64 -10.61
CA GLY A 18 16.59 4.83 -10.70
C GLY A 18 15.97 4.07 -9.53
N VAL A 19 15.30 4.81 -8.65
CA VAL A 19 14.61 4.24 -7.50
C VAL A 19 13.60 3.22 -8.04
N ARG A 20 13.59 1.99 -7.54
CA ARG A 20 12.69 0.91 -7.97
C ARG A 20 11.66 0.59 -6.89
N ALA A 21 10.62 -0.15 -7.25
CA ALA A 21 9.72 -0.72 -6.24
C ALA A 21 10.43 -1.88 -5.52
N LEU A 22 10.12 -2.10 -4.25
CA LEU A 22 10.59 -3.25 -3.47
C LEU A 22 10.11 -4.54 -4.14
N PRO A 23 10.99 -5.54 -4.34
CA PRO A 23 10.56 -6.84 -4.81
C PRO A 23 9.76 -7.56 -3.72
N ILE A 24 8.76 -8.32 -4.15
CA ILE A 24 7.95 -9.22 -3.33
C ILE A 24 8.10 -10.63 -3.92
N THR A 25 8.54 -11.59 -3.10
CA THR A 25 8.81 -12.97 -3.57
C THR A 25 7.84 -13.98 -2.97
N ASP A 26 7.59 -15.11 -3.65
CA ASP A 26 6.71 -16.15 -3.09
C ASP A 26 7.27 -16.76 -1.80
N GLN A 27 8.59 -16.88 -1.70
CA GLN A 27 9.26 -17.36 -0.49
C GLN A 27 8.99 -16.45 0.71
N GLU A 28 9.00 -15.14 0.48
CA GLU A 28 8.66 -14.15 1.51
C GLU A 28 7.19 -14.26 1.92
N LEU A 29 6.26 -14.32 0.96
CA LEU A 29 4.82 -14.41 1.21
C LEU A 29 4.41 -15.70 1.94
N ALA A 30 5.08 -16.83 1.66
CA ALA A 30 4.77 -18.12 2.27
C ALA A 30 5.13 -18.20 3.76
N GLY A 31 5.99 -17.31 4.25
CA GLY A 31 6.41 -17.26 5.65
C GLY A 31 5.64 -16.26 6.52
N LEU A 32 4.64 -15.57 5.96
CA LEU A 32 3.86 -14.56 6.66
C LEU A 32 2.70 -15.19 7.43
N ASP A 33 2.47 -14.69 8.65
CA ASP A 33 1.27 -14.96 9.43
C ASP A 33 0.22 -13.92 9.07
N TRP A 34 -0.77 -14.32 8.27
CA TRP A 34 -1.75 -13.39 7.70
C TRP A 34 -2.96 -13.21 8.60
N HIS A 35 -3.30 -11.95 8.86
CA HIS A 35 -4.48 -11.53 9.60
C HIS A 35 -5.49 -10.91 8.65
N TYR A 36 -6.57 -11.63 8.38
CA TYR A 36 -7.65 -11.20 7.49
C TYR A 36 -8.76 -10.46 8.25
N THR A 37 -9.42 -9.53 7.57
CA THR A 37 -10.64 -8.90 8.09
C THR A 37 -11.72 -9.96 8.33
N GLN A 38 -12.50 -9.79 9.41
CA GLN A 38 -13.60 -10.70 9.74
C GLN A 38 -14.83 -10.50 8.85
N ASP A 39 -14.84 -9.44 8.05
CA ASP A 39 -15.95 -9.07 7.18
C ASP A 39 -15.50 -9.13 5.72
N PRO A 40 -15.50 -10.32 5.08
CA PRO A 40 -15.25 -10.48 3.64
C PRO A 40 -16.44 -9.98 2.81
N GLY A 41 -17.13 -8.94 3.29
CA GLY A 41 -18.43 -8.51 2.84
C GLY A 41 -18.35 -7.79 1.49
N ASN A 42 -18.12 -8.56 0.41
CA ASN A 42 -18.33 -8.24 -1.01
C ASN A 42 -18.70 -6.76 -1.28
N ASP A 43 -17.70 -5.88 -1.24
CA ASP A 43 -17.88 -4.54 -1.77
C ASP A 43 -17.75 -4.61 -3.29
N ALA A 44 -18.90 -4.48 -3.94
CA ALA A 44 -19.11 -4.78 -5.34
C ALA A 44 -19.20 -3.49 -6.15
N ALA A 45 -18.26 -3.29 -7.07
CA ALA A 45 -18.50 -2.45 -8.23
C ALA A 45 -19.35 -3.25 -9.23
N SER A 46 -20.66 -3.01 -9.25
CA SER A 46 -21.59 -3.65 -10.17
C SER A 46 -21.86 -2.74 -11.37
N SER A 47 -21.17 -2.98 -12.49
CA SER A 47 -21.40 -2.30 -13.77
C SER A 47 -22.07 -3.29 -14.75
N ASN A 48 -22.97 -2.82 -15.62
CA ASN A 48 -23.81 -3.65 -16.51
C ASN A 48 -23.05 -4.82 -17.20
N GLY A 49 -23.08 -6.01 -16.60
CA GLY A 49 -22.53 -7.26 -17.14
C GLY A 49 -21.23 -7.78 -16.49
N ASN A 50 -20.46 -6.93 -15.81
CA ASN A 50 -19.24 -7.31 -15.08
C ASN A 50 -19.26 -6.69 -13.68
N SER A 51 -19.19 -7.55 -12.66
CA SER A 51 -19.09 -7.13 -11.26
C SER A 51 -17.68 -7.40 -10.73
N PHE A 52 -17.03 -6.35 -10.22
CA PHE A 52 -15.75 -6.48 -9.54
C PHE A 52 -15.95 -6.38 -8.04
N PHE A 53 -15.33 -7.28 -7.30
CA PHE A 53 -15.52 -7.41 -5.87
C PHE A 53 -14.19 -7.42 -5.15
N THR A 54 -14.18 -6.82 -3.97
CA THR A 54 -13.21 -7.16 -2.95
C THR A 54 -13.77 -8.29 -2.11
N TYR A 55 -13.07 -9.42 -2.06
CA TYR A 55 -13.44 -10.60 -1.29
C TYR A 55 -12.82 -10.57 0.11
N GLY A 56 -11.86 -9.68 0.33
CA GLY A 56 -11.29 -9.41 1.63
C GLY A 56 -9.91 -8.77 1.53
N MET A 57 -9.48 -8.27 2.68
CA MET A 57 -8.13 -7.75 2.87
C MET A 57 -7.46 -8.46 4.03
N GLY A 58 -6.17 -8.72 3.87
CA GLY A 58 -5.31 -9.26 4.91
C GLY A 58 -4.08 -8.41 5.10
N HIS A 59 -3.45 -8.53 6.27
CA HIS A 59 -2.18 -7.90 6.56
C HIS A 59 -1.27 -8.83 7.34
N ALA A 60 0.03 -8.56 7.27
CA ALA A 60 1.05 -9.22 8.07
C ALA A 60 2.19 -8.25 8.33
N ILE A 61 2.89 -8.38 9.46
CA ILE A 61 4.08 -7.58 9.77
C ILE A 61 5.27 -8.51 9.93
N SER A 62 6.32 -8.31 9.15
CA SER A 62 7.54 -9.12 9.22
C SER A 62 8.75 -8.37 8.71
N GLY A 63 9.90 -8.51 9.39
CA GLY A 63 11.16 -7.96 8.92
C GLY A 63 11.22 -6.44 8.81
N GLY A 64 10.39 -5.70 9.58
CA GLY A 64 10.28 -4.24 9.47
C GLY A 64 9.41 -3.75 8.31
N TYR A 65 8.66 -4.66 7.68
CA TYR A 65 7.72 -4.35 6.61
C TYR A 65 6.29 -4.69 7.01
N LEU A 66 5.36 -3.85 6.56
CA LEU A 66 3.94 -4.14 6.49
C LEU A 66 3.64 -4.79 5.14
N TYR A 67 3.01 -5.96 5.19
CA TYR A 67 2.44 -6.61 4.04
C TYR A 67 0.93 -6.45 4.07
N VAL A 68 0.36 -6.18 2.92
CA VAL A 68 -1.09 -6.11 2.73
C VAL A 68 -1.42 -7.02 1.55
N VAL A 69 -2.51 -7.77 1.66
CA VAL A 69 -3.08 -8.53 0.56
C VAL A 69 -4.51 -8.07 0.34
N VAL A 70 -4.85 -7.81 -0.92
CA VAL A 70 -6.22 -7.60 -1.36
C VAL A 70 -6.62 -8.79 -2.22
N GLN A 71 -7.75 -9.41 -1.90
CA GLN A 71 -8.32 -10.50 -2.68
C GLN A 71 -9.44 -9.92 -3.55
N THR A 72 -9.24 -9.93 -4.87
CA THR A 72 -10.18 -9.27 -5.80
C THR A 72 -10.19 -9.93 -7.17
N ASN A 73 -11.35 -9.96 -7.82
CA ASN A 73 -11.48 -10.42 -9.21
C ASN A 73 -11.17 -9.32 -10.23
N PHE A 74 -10.66 -8.18 -9.77
CA PHE A 74 -10.22 -7.09 -10.61
C PHE A 74 -8.89 -7.43 -11.32
N PRO A 75 -8.84 -7.43 -12.67
CA PRO A 75 -7.61 -7.71 -13.39
C PRO A 75 -6.61 -6.55 -13.32
N GLU A 76 -5.30 -6.87 -13.34
CA GLU A 76 -4.21 -5.88 -13.26
C GLU A 76 -4.29 -4.78 -14.34
N MET A 77 -4.70 -5.13 -15.57
CA MET A 77 -4.84 -4.18 -16.68
C MET A 77 -6.10 -3.31 -16.59
N GLY A 78 -6.89 -3.51 -15.53
CA GLY A 78 -8.24 -3.03 -15.42
C GLY A 78 -9.20 -3.67 -16.41
N ALA A 79 -10.43 -3.17 -16.42
CA ALA A 79 -11.51 -3.74 -17.21
C ALA A 79 -12.44 -2.66 -17.76
N LEU A 80 -13.07 -2.96 -18.89
CA LEU A 80 -14.14 -2.12 -19.44
C LEU A 80 -15.49 -2.56 -18.85
N GLY A 81 -16.31 -1.59 -18.49
CA GLY A 81 -17.69 -1.81 -18.07
C GLY A 81 -18.55 -0.56 -18.31
N GLY A 82 -19.76 -0.56 -17.77
CA GLY A 82 -20.68 0.57 -17.91
C GLY A 82 -21.24 1.04 -16.58
N ASP A 83 -21.03 2.31 -16.26
CA ASP A 83 -21.59 2.99 -15.08
C ASP A 83 -22.90 3.74 -15.42
N SER A 84 -23.36 4.58 -14.49
CA SER A 84 -24.55 5.42 -14.63
C SER A 84 -24.43 6.53 -15.67
N TYR A 85 -23.22 6.81 -16.16
CA TYR A 85 -22.89 7.87 -17.11
C TYR A 85 -22.55 7.34 -18.52
N THR A 86 -22.05 6.11 -18.65
CA THR A 86 -21.51 5.56 -19.91
C THR A 86 -21.46 4.02 -19.91
N TYR A 87 -21.54 3.41 -21.10
CA TYR A 87 -21.41 1.96 -21.28
C TYR A 87 -19.97 1.49 -21.59
N ASN A 88 -19.02 2.41 -21.73
CA ASN A 88 -17.63 2.13 -22.10
C ASN A 88 -16.67 2.92 -21.20
N THR A 89 -16.76 2.68 -19.89
CA THR A 89 -15.84 3.23 -18.89
C THR A 89 -14.73 2.21 -18.62
N HIS A 90 -13.48 2.67 -18.61
CA HIS A 90 -12.36 1.84 -18.12
C HIS A 90 -12.26 2.01 -16.62
N PHE A 91 -12.40 0.91 -15.90
CA PHE A 91 -12.18 0.84 -14.48
C PHE A 91 -10.78 0.30 -14.23
N SER A 92 -9.99 1.05 -13.46
CA SER A 92 -8.68 0.59 -12.99
C SER A 92 -8.80 -0.07 -11.63
N PRO A 93 -7.90 -1.02 -11.31
CA PRO A 93 -7.84 -1.57 -9.97
C PRO A 93 -7.50 -0.45 -8.99
N GLY A 94 -8.13 -0.48 -7.80
CA GLY A 94 -7.99 0.54 -6.78
C GLY A 94 -6.56 0.72 -6.26
N ASP A 95 -6.33 1.79 -5.51
CA ASP A 95 -5.07 2.10 -4.84
C ASP A 95 -5.12 1.71 -3.35
N LEU A 96 -3.97 1.68 -2.68
CA LEU A 96 -3.93 1.45 -1.24
C LEU A 96 -3.82 2.80 -0.51
N TYR A 97 -4.86 3.16 0.24
CA TYR A 97 -4.86 4.25 1.20
C TYR A 97 -4.32 3.76 2.55
N ILE A 98 -3.46 4.57 3.17
CA ILE A 98 -2.84 4.29 4.46
C ILE A 98 -2.95 5.53 5.35
N ASN A 99 -3.51 5.41 6.55
CA ASN A 99 -3.44 6.45 7.58
C ASN A 99 -2.69 5.94 8.80
N VAL A 100 -1.68 6.71 9.22
CA VAL A 100 -0.85 6.42 10.39
C VAL A 100 -1.18 7.41 11.51
N GLY A 101 -1.69 6.90 12.64
CA GLY A 101 -1.97 7.72 13.83
C GLY A 101 -3.26 8.56 13.74
N GLY A 102 -4.16 8.24 12.81
CA GLY A 102 -5.44 8.90 12.63
C GLY A 102 -6.51 7.96 12.09
N THR A 103 -7.64 8.53 11.67
CA THR A 103 -8.71 7.78 11.00
C THR A 103 -9.23 8.58 9.83
N PHE A 104 -9.77 7.89 8.82
CA PHE A 104 -10.41 8.51 7.68
C PHE A 104 -11.56 9.44 8.11
N GLN A 105 -12.45 8.95 8.98
CA GLN A 105 -13.68 9.67 9.37
C GLN A 105 -13.41 10.87 10.29
N ASN A 106 -12.49 10.74 11.25
CA ASN A 106 -12.22 11.80 12.23
C ASN A 106 -10.99 12.65 11.88
N GLY A 107 -10.31 12.33 10.78
CA GLY A 107 -9.07 12.96 10.38
C GLY A 107 -7.90 12.66 11.32
N GLY A 108 -6.87 13.50 11.21
CA GLY A 108 -5.60 13.31 11.91
C GLY A 108 -4.69 12.27 11.26
N GLY A 109 -3.52 12.07 11.86
CA GLY A 109 -2.49 11.16 11.36
C GLY A 109 -1.72 11.68 10.14
N SER A 110 -0.80 10.84 9.66
CA SER A 110 -0.08 11.04 8.40
C SER A 110 -0.68 10.11 7.35
N ILE A 111 -1.03 10.66 6.19
CA ILE A 111 -1.65 9.90 5.11
C ILE A 111 -0.58 9.52 4.09
N TYR A 112 -0.63 8.26 3.68
CA TYR A 112 0.17 7.72 2.60
C TYR A 112 -0.70 6.97 1.61
N GLY A 113 -0.18 6.77 0.40
CA GLY A 113 -0.84 5.95 -0.60
C GLY A 113 0.15 5.19 -1.47
N ILE A 114 -0.27 4.04 -1.96
CA ILE A 114 0.45 3.28 -2.99
C ILE A 114 -0.45 3.09 -4.18
N ALA A 115 0.01 3.57 -5.33
CA ALA A 115 -0.65 3.30 -6.60
C ALA A 115 -0.48 1.82 -6.96
N THR A 116 -1.58 1.13 -7.22
CA THR A 116 -1.54 -0.29 -7.58
C THR A 116 -1.04 -0.50 -9.00
N THR A 117 -1.49 0.38 -9.90
CA THR A 117 -1.06 0.44 -11.30
C THR A 117 -0.53 1.82 -11.63
N SER A 118 0.31 1.92 -12.66
CA SER A 118 0.76 3.23 -13.15
C SER A 118 -0.37 3.88 -13.92
N HIS A 119 -0.77 5.07 -13.51
CA HIS A 119 -1.95 5.72 -14.08
C HIS A 119 -1.85 7.24 -14.06
N ALA A 120 -2.62 7.88 -14.93
CA ALA A 120 -2.84 9.32 -14.97
C ALA A 120 -4.22 9.57 -15.58
N ASN A 121 -5.06 10.39 -14.95
CA ASN A 121 -6.41 10.73 -15.43
C ASN A 121 -7.28 9.49 -15.70
N VAL A 122 -7.50 8.69 -14.66
CA VAL A 122 -8.07 7.34 -14.79
C VAL A 122 -9.57 7.36 -15.08
N VAL A 123 -10.24 8.48 -14.76
CA VAL A 123 -11.66 8.69 -15.08
C VAL A 123 -11.83 10.08 -15.67
N GLN A 124 -11.60 10.20 -16.98
CA GLN A 124 -11.70 11.48 -17.69
C GLN A 124 -13.13 12.06 -17.71
N GLN A 125 -14.16 11.25 -17.43
CA GLN A 125 -15.56 11.66 -17.50
C GLN A 125 -16.10 12.23 -16.18
N ALA A 126 -15.86 11.58 -15.03
CA ALA A 126 -16.28 12.09 -13.72
C ALA A 126 -15.50 13.35 -13.30
N TYR A 127 -14.23 13.45 -13.71
CA TYR A 127 -13.34 14.57 -13.35
C TYR A 127 -12.87 15.35 -14.59
N SER A 128 -13.79 15.62 -15.52
CA SER A 128 -13.50 16.32 -16.77
C SER A 128 -12.81 17.68 -16.51
N GLY A 129 -11.65 17.87 -17.14
CA GLY A 129 -10.85 19.10 -17.02
C GLY A 129 -9.82 19.09 -15.89
N GLN A 130 -9.81 18.06 -15.05
CA GLN A 130 -8.73 17.86 -14.08
C GLN A 130 -7.55 17.14 -14.74
N VAL A 131 -6.33 17.50 -14.33
CA VAL A 131 -5.10 16.83 -14.74
C VAL A 131 -4.43 16.26 -13.51
N TRP A 132 -4.47 14.93 -13.39
CA TRP A 132 -3.85 14.18 -12.32
C TRP A 132 -2.35 14.05 -12.58
N GLN A 133 -1.59 14.01 -11.49
CA GLN A 133 -0.19 13.63 -11.53
C GLN A 133 -0.06 12.19 -12.03
N SER A 134 1.00 11.91 -12.78
CA SER A 134 1.32 10.53 -13.13
C SER A 134 1.77 9.75 -11.91
N MET A 135 1.02 8.70 -11.58
CA MET A 135 1.32 7.78 -10.50
C MET A 135 2.09 6.58 -11.05
N ILE A 136 3.02 6.07 -10.26
CA ILE A 136 3.90 4.95 -10.62
C ILE A 136 3.51 3.76 -9.73
N ALA A 137 3.22 2.62 -10.36
CA ALA A 137 2.86 1.39 -9.67
C ALA A 137 3.86 1.01 -8.57
N GLY A 138 3.34 0.64 -7.41
CA GLY A 138 4.10 0.13 -6.28
C GLY A 138 4.92 1.19 -5.54
N ARG A 139 4.73 2.48 -5.81
CA ARG A 139 5.45 3.58 -5.15
C ARG A 139 4.62 4.18 -4.01
N LEU A 140 5.30 4.52 -2.92
CA LEU A 140 4.73 5.18 -1.76
C LEU A 140 4.72 6.68 -2.00
N TYR A 141 3.58 7.29 -1.74
CA TYR A 141 3.39 8.72 -1.77
C TYR A 141 2.96 9.20 -0.39
N SER A 142 3.56 10.29 0.10
CA SER A 142 3.11 11.03 1.28
C SER A 142 2.20 12.17 0.86
N ASP A 143 1.31 12.56 1.79
CA ASP A 143 0.29 13.58 1.56
C ASP A 143 -0.46 13.40 0.23
N PRO A 144 -0.89 12.16 -0.08
CA PRO A 144 -1.59 11.91 -1.34
C PRO A 144 -2.91 12.67 -1.38
N THR A 145 -3.25 13.16 -2.57
CA THR A 145 -4.58 13.65 -2.88
C THR A 145 -5.34 12.53 -3.56
N PHE A 146 -6.49 12.15 -3.01
CA PHE A 146 -7.37 11.14 -3.60
C PHE A 146 -8.57 11.81 -4.24
N ALA A 147 -9.03 11.24 -5.36
CA ALA A 147 -10.35 11.52 -5.88
C ALA A 147 -11.39 11.02 -4.86
N THR A 148 -12.54 11.68 -4.78
CA THR A 148 -13.62 11.25 -3.88
C THR A 148 -14.79 10.72 -4.67
N GLY A 149 -15.40 9.66 -4.15
CA GLY A 149 -16.59 9.04 -4.72
C GLY A 149 -17.62 8.71 -3.65
N THR A 150 -18.86 8.52 -4.08
CA THR A 150 -19.91 7.98 -3.22
C THR A 150 -19.72 6.47 -3.10
N TYR A 151 -19.68 5.94 -1.88
CA TYR A 151 -19.73 4.49 -1.66
C TYR A 151 -21.17 4.01 -1.89
N GLU A 152 -21.42 3.33 -3.00
CA GLU A 152 -22.78 2.96 -3.48
C GLU A 152 -23.55 2.11 -2.45
N GLN A 153 -22.86 1.23 -1.72
CA GLN A 153 -23.46 0.39 -0.68
C GLN A 153 -23.76 1.15 0.62
N TYR A 154 -23.08 2.28 0.88
CA TYR A 154 -23.47 3.21 1.95
C TYR A 154 -24.85 3.80 1.68
N GLN A 155 -25.16 4.19 0.44
CA GLN A 155 -26.47 4.74 0.11
C GLN A 155 -27.60 3.72 0.30
N HIS A 156 -27.32 2.45 0.02
CA HIS A 156 -28.29 1.38 0.28
C HIS A 156 -28.57 1.18 1.78
N THR A 157 -27.57 1.32 2.63
CA THR A 157 -27.68 1.16 4.09
C THR A 157 -28.09 2.46 4.80
N HIS A 158 -27.86 3.61 4.17
CA HIS A 158 -28.07 4.95 4.72
C HIS A 158 -28.72 5.88 3.66
N PRO A 159 -29.95 5.59 3.20
CA PRO A 159 -30.60 6.28 2.08
C PRO A 159 -30.93 7.76 2.33
N SER A 160 -30.82 8.23 3.57
CA SER A 160 -31.02 9.64 3.94
C SER A 160 -29.79 10.52 3.76
N PHE A 161 -28.61 9.94 3.48
CA PHE A 161 -27.38 10.70 3.27
C PHE A 161 -27.27 11.07 1.78
N ALA A 162 -26.98 12.34 1.50
CA ALA A 162 -26.77 12.78 0.13
C ALA A 162 -25.57 12.03 -0.49
N PRO A 163 -25.56 11.78 -1.80
CA PRO A 163 -24.34 11.39 -2.51
C PRO A 163 -23.24 12.43 -2.30
N ASP A 164 -21.98 12.02 -2.35
CA ASP A 164 -20.89 12.92 -2.73
C ASP A 164 -20.93 13.09 -4.25
N ASP A 165 -21.08 14.33 -4.72
CA ASP A 165 -21.05 14.69 -6.14
C ASP A 165 -19.63 14.95 -6.65
N GLY A 166 -18.62 14.57 -5.86
CA GLY A 166 -17.20 14.72 -6.19
C GLY A 166 -16.64 16.10 -5.80
N ASP A 167 -17.41 16.91 -5.07
CA ASP A 167 -16.97 18.20 -4.55
C ASP A 167 -16.21 18.11 -3.21
N GLY A 168 -16.25 16.93 -2.55
CA GLY A 168 -15.59 16.67 -1.27
C GLY A 168 -16.21 17.40 -0.07
N ASN A 169 -17.35 18.07 -0.24
CA ASN A 169 -18.04 18.81 0.81
C ASN A 169 -18.95 17.90 1.65
N ASN A 170 -19.38 16.75 1.12
CA ASN A 170 -20.17 15.76 1.84
C ASN A 170 -19.30 14.64 2.46
N ARG A 171 -18.43 15.02 3.39
CA ARG A 171 -17.44 14.12 4.02
C ARG A 171 -18.01 12.88 4.72
N ILE A 172 -19.32 12.84 4.99
CA ILE A 172 -19.96 11.70 5.66
C ILE A 172 -20.22 10.54 4.68
N ASN A 173 -20.45 10.83 3.40
CA ASN A 173 -20.68 9.83 2.35
C ASN A 173 -19.63 9.89 1.21
N SER A 174 -18.57 10.69 1.41
CA SER A 174 -17.45 10.85 0.50
C SER A 174 -16.32 9.93 0.98
N TYR A 175 -15.90 9.00 0.13
CA TYR A 175 -14.77 8.11 0.41
C TYR A 175 -13.67 8.30 -0.65
N PRO A 176 -12.39 8.12 -0.27
CA PRO A 176 -11.28 8.15 -1.22
C PRO A 176 -11.45 7.02 -2.22
N THR A 177 -11.09 7.31 -3.46
CA THR A 177 -11.06 6.36 -4.58
C THR A 177 -9.62 6.31 -5.10
N LEU A 178 -9.36 6.69 -6.35
CA LEU A 178 -8.03 6.65 -6.93
C LEU A 178 -7.16 7.85 -6.52
N MET A 179 -5.85 7.63 -6.47
CA MET A 179 -4.88 8.69 -6.22
C MET A 179 -4.79 9.65 -7.41
N MET A 180 -4.89 10.95 -7.14
CA MET A 180 -4.73 12.01 -8.14
C MET A 180 -3.36 12.70 -8.08
N GLY A 181 -2.66 12.56 -6.96
CA GLY A 181 -1.34 13.10 -6.76
C GLY A 181 -0.79 12.83 -5.37
N GLY A 182 0.42 13.34 -5.12
CA GLY A 182 1.11 13.20 -3.85
C GLY A 182 2.61 13.40 -4.00
N THR A 183 3.30 13.48 -2.87
CA THR A 183 4.75 13.60 -2.84
C THR A 183 5.37 12.21 -2.84
N LEU A 184 6.16 11.88 -3.85
CA LEU A 184 6.84 10.59 -3.91
C LEU A 184 7.82 10.47 -2.73
N VAL A 185 7.70 9.38 -1.96
CA VAL A 185 8.66 9.07 -0.91
C VAL A 185 9.91 8.46 -1.56
N ASP A 186 11.07 9.03 -1.26
CA ASP A 186 12.34 8.59 -1.84
C ASP A 186 12.77 7.19 -1.37
N GLY A 187 13.41 6.45 -2.27
CA GLY A 187 13.92 5.11 -2.01
C GLY A 187 12.96 3.98 -2.40
N ASP A 188 13.46 2.75 -2.35
CA ASP A 188 12.67 1.54 -2.56
C ASP A 188 11.93 1.25 -1.24
N VAL A 189 10.86 2.00 -0.98
CA VAL A 189 10.13 1.95 0.30
C VAL A 189 8.83 1.16 0.22
N SER A 190 8.39 0.84 -0.99
CA SER A 190 7.18 0.05 -1.23
C SER A 190 7.25 -0.76 -2.52
N GLY A 191 6.39 -1.78 -2.63
CA GLY A 191 6.17 -2.52 -3.86
C GLY A 191 4.76 -3.08 -3.96
N VAL A 192 4.35 -3.42 -5.18
CA VAL A 192 3.09 -4.09 -5.49
C VAL A 192 3.35 -5.33 -6.35
N ARG A 193 2.61 -6.41 -6.12
CA ARG A 193 2.66 -7.63 -6.92
C ARG A 193 1.27 -8.20 -7.12
N TYR A 194 0.86 -8.35 -8.37
CA TYR A 194 -0.30 -9.14 -8.76
C TYR A 194 0.05 -10.63 -8.85
N ARG A 195 -0.84 -11.48 -8.34
CA ARG A 195 -0.77 -12.93 -8.52
C ARG A 195 -2.14 -13.46 -8.89
N ALA A 196 -2.24 -14.09 -10.05
CA ALA A 196 -3.45 -14.80 -10.44
C ALA A 196 -3.68 -16.01 -9.51
N ASN A 197 -4.93 -16.15 -9.08
CA ASN A 197 -5.43 -17.28 -8.32
C ASN A 197 -6.53 -17.95 -9.16
N THR A 198 -6.31 -19.19 -9.59
CA THR A 198 -7.28 -19.89 -10.48
C THR A 198 -8.26 -20.78 -9.73
N THR A 199 -8.07 -20.95 -8.42
CA THR A 199 -8.83 -21.91 -7.60
C THR A 199 -9.90 -21.25 -6.74
N ASP A 200 -9.76 -19.95 -6.48
CA ASP A 200 -10.60 -19.21 -5.56
C ASP A 200 -11.51 -18.22 -6.29
N PRO A 201 -12.67 -17.85 -5.69
CA PRO A 201 -13.64 -16.97 -6.34
C PRO A 201 -13.10 -15.57 -6.65
N TRP A 202 -12.04 -15.14 -5.96
CA TRP A 202 -11.46 -13.83 -6.18
C TRP A 202 -10.54 -13.74 -7.39
N ALA A 203 -10.07 -14.79 -8.05
CA ALA A 203 -9.21 -14.67 -9.24
C ALA A 203 -7.82 -13.98 -9.11
N TYR A 204 -7.60 -12.98 -8.23
CA TYR A 204 -6.31 -12.32 -8.03
C TYR A 204 -6.01 -11.94 -6.57
N ASP A 205 -4.77 -12.13 -6.16
CA ASP A 205 -4.20 -11.54 -4.95
C ASP A 205 -3.31 -10.34 -5.34
N ILE A 206 -3.53 -9.18 -4.73
CA ILE A 206 -2.68 -7.99 -4.87
C ILE A 206 -1.91 -7.82 -3.58
N TYR A 207 -0.59 -8.00 -3.65
CA TYR A 207 0.29 -7.84 -2.51
C TYR A 207 0.96 -6.48 -2.51
N TYR A 208 0.93 -5.81 -1.37
CA TYR A 208 1.72 -4.63 -1.09
C TYR A 208 2.78 -4.96 -0.05
N LYS A 209 3.94 -4.35 -0.19
CA LYS A 209 5.02 -4.38 0.79
C LYS A 209 5.41 -2.95 1.08
N ILE A 210 5.39 -2.53 2.34
CA ILE A 210 5.70 -1.16 2.76
C ILE A 210 6.71 -1.19 3.91
N SER A 211 7.75 -0.38 3.82
CA SER A 211 8.69 -0.13 4.92
C SER A 211 7.98 0.59 6.08
N LEU A 212 7.94 -0.03 7.26
CA LEU A 212 7.35 0.61 8.45
C LEU A 212 8.08 1.90 8.83
N ALA A 213 9.40 1.93 8.68
CA ALA A 213 10.20 3.13 8.95
C ALA A 213 9.80 4.30 8.03
N SER A 214 9.40 4.01 6.79
CA SER A 214 8.95 5.03 5.83
C SER A 214 7.56 5.57 6.17
N LEU A 215 6.78 4.81 6.93
CA LEU A 215 5.52 5.26 7.55
C LEU A 215 5.74 5.99 8.89
N GLY A 216 6.99 6.19 9.31
CA GLY A 216 7.31 6.75 10.63
C GLY A 216 7.03 5.78 11.79
N ILE A 217 6.82 4.50 11.50
CA ILE A 217 6.54 3.46 12.48
C ILE A 217 7.84 2.72 12.79
N ASN A 218 8.41 2.99 13.97
CA ASN A 218 9.73 2.49 14.33
C ASN A 218 9.70 1.30 15.30
N MET A 219 8.81 1.20 16.29
CA MET A 219 8.83 0.02 17.20
C MET A 219 7.53 -0.38 17.92
N VAL A 220 6.53 0.50 18.07
CA VAL A 220 5.24 0.15 18.68
C VAL A 220 4.18 1.06 18.08
N VAL A 221 3.25 0.49 17.31
CA VAL A 221 2.02 1.17 16.89
C VAL A 221 1.09 1.09 18.10
N PRO A 222 0.80 2.19 18.85
CA PRO A 222 -0.26 2.14 19.85
C PRO A 222 -1.57 1.71 19.16
N GLU A 223 -2.48 1.12 19.92
CA GLU A 223 -3.68 0.36 19.50
C GLU A 223 -4.67 1.08 18.53
N THR A 224 -4.33 2.25 18.01
CA THR A 224 -5.12 3.10 17.11
C THR A 224 -4.36 3.62 15.88
N ALA A 225 -3.13 3.16 15.60
CA ALA A 225 -2.22 3.93 14.74
C ALA A 225 -2.05 3.47 13.28
N LEU A 226 -2.82 2.50 12.76
CA LEU A 226 -2.79 2.18 11.33
C LEU A 226 -4.17 1.79 10.78
N GLN A 227 -4.59 2.49 9.72
CA GLN A 227 -5.81 2.22 8.96
C GLN A 227 -5.45 2.02 7.48
N LEU A 228 -5.96 0.97 6.87
CA LEU A 228 -5.72 0.61 5.48
C LEU A 228 -7.05 0.52 4.74
N PHE A 229 -7.15 1.09 3.55
CA PHE A 229 -8.27 0.86 2.65
C PHE A 229 -7.76 0.59 1.26
N TRP A 230 -8.30 -0.43 0.60
CA TRP A 230 -8.21 -0.54 -0.84
C TRP A 230 -9.33 0.29 -1.45
N VAL A 231 -8.92 1.34 -2.17
CA VAL A 231 -9.80 2.41 -2.60
C VAL A 231 -9.95 2.37 -4.12
N MET A 232 -11.17 2.17 -4.60
CA MET A 232 -11.51 2.13 -6.02
C MET A 232 -12.78 2.93 -6.27
N GLU A 233 -13.05 3.23 -7.54
CA GLU A 233 -14.17 4.10 -7.92
C GLU A 233 -15.56 3.63 -7.44
N CYS A 234 -15.79 2.31 -7.36
CA CYS A 234 -17.12 1.75 -7.09
C CYS A 234 -17.14 0.61 -6.05
N GLY A 235 -16.10 0.45 -5.21
CA GLY A 235 -16.02 -0.67 -4.27
C GLY A 235 -14.88 -0.55 -3.25
N ASN A 236 -15.04 0.25 -2.22
CA ASN A 236 -13.99 0.44 -1.21
C ASN A 236 -14.10 -0.62 -0.12
N ASP A 237 -13.03 -1.35 0.16
CA ASP A 237 -12.92 -2.25 1.32
C ASP A 237 -11.70 -1.84 2.17
N GLY A 238 -11.65 -2.20 3.45
CA GLY A 238 -10.55 -1.80 4.31
C GLY A 238 -10.33 -2.62 5.57
N VAL A 239 -9.08 -2.56 6.02
CA VAL A 239 -8.64 -3.07 7.32
C VAL A 239 -8.49 -1.89 8.27
N GLN A 240 -9.24 -1.91 9.37
CA GLN A 240 -9.14 -0.90 10.42
C GLN A 240 -8.61 -1.50 11.71
N ASN A 241 -8.05 -0.64 12.58
CA ASN A 241 -7.59 -1.02 13.92
C ASN A 241 -6.61 -2.21 13.89
N ILE A 242 -5.58 -2.13 13.04
CA ILE A 242 -4.51 -3.12 13.05
C ILE A 242 -3.73 -2.99 14.35
N THR A 243 -4.02 -3.89 15.28
CA THR A 243 -3.39 -4.00 16.61
C THR A 243 -2.51 -5.23 16.67
N GLU A 244 -1.57 -5.33 15.74
CA GLU A 244 -0.53 -6.36 15.79
C GLU A 244 0.66 -5.78 16.58
N PRO A 245 1.18 -6.45 17.61
CA PRO A 245 2.47 -6.06 18.16
C PRO A 245 3.50 -6.12 17.04
N VAL A 246 4.09 -4.97 16.70
CA VAL A 246 5.21 -4.87 15.77
C VAL A 246 6.42 -5.55 16.42
N GLY A 247 6.47 -6.88 16.32
CA GLY A 247 7.59 -7.69 16.72
C GLY A 247 7.30 -8.77 17.76
N ARG A 248 7.43 -10.03 17.33
CA ARG A 248 8.54 -10.79 17.88
C ARG A 248 9.80 -10.03 17.50
N ALA A 249 10.44 -9.37 18.46
CA ALA A 249 11.69 -8.66 18.24
C ALA A 249 12.65 -9.56 17.45
N ILE A 250 12.85 -9.27 16.17
CA ILE A 250 13.97 -9.84 15.42
C ILE A 250 15.18 -9.22 16.09
N PRO A 251 16.04 -10.01 16.78
CA PRO A 251 17.15 -9.43 17.51
C PRO A 251 17.98 -8.62 16.53
N GLU A 252 18.24 -7.36 16.85
CA GLU A 252 19.08 -6.54 16.00
C GLU A 252 20.41 -7.29 15.74
N PRO A 253 21.05 -7.12 14.58
CA PRO A 253 22.31 -7.80 14.29
C PRO A 253 23.36 -7.63 15.41
N GLY A 254 23.34 -6.48 16.10
CA GLY A 254 24.16 -6.24 17.29
C GLY A 254 23.82 -7.12 18.49
N THR A 255 22.53 -7.39 18.75
CA THR A 255 22.07 -8.29 19.81
C THR A 255 22.47 -9.74 19.52
N VAL A 256 22.39 -10.19 18.27
CA VAL A 256 22.88 -11.52 17.86
C VAL A 256 24.40 -11.62 18.00
N ALA A 257 25.12 -10.58 17.59
CA ALA A 257 26.58 -10.52 17.73
C ALA A 257 27.01 -10.56 19.20
N LEU A 258 26.34 -9.82 20.07
CA LEU A 258 26.59 -9.83 21.53
C LEU A 258 26.25 -11.18 22.16
N LEU A 259 25.15 -11.81 21.75
CA LEU A 259 24.78 -13.15 22.21
C LEU A 259 25.85 -14.18 21.82
N LEU A 260 26.30 -14.17 20.56
CA LEU A 260 27.36 -15.06 20.08
C LEU A 260 28.70 -14.79 20.79
N ALA A 261 29.04 -13.52 21.02
CA ALA A 261 30.22 -13.15 21.80
C ALA A 261 30.12 -13.66 23.25
N GLY A 262 28.94 -13.55 23.87
CA GLY A 262 28.69 -14.08 25.22
C GLY A 262 28.82 -15.59 25.31
N VAL A 263 28.20 -16.33 24.37
CA VAL A 263 28.26 -17.81 24.31
C VAL A 263 29.70 -18.29 24.08
N THR A 264 30.45 -17.64 23.19
CA THR A 264 31.86 -18.00 22.93
C THR A 264 32.76 -17.71 24.13
N ALA A 265 32.56 -16.59 24.83
CA ALA A 265 33.27 -16.28 26.07
C ALA A 265 32.99 -17.32 27.17
N LEU A 266 31.73 -17.71 27.36
CA LEU A 266 31.34 -18.73 28.34
C LEU A 266 31.97 -20.10 28.03
N ALA A 267 31.99 -20.49 26.75
CA ALA A 267 32.60 -21.73 26.29
C ALA A 267 34.13 -21.74 26.51
N ALA A 268 34.80 -20.61 26.31
CA ALA A 268 36.23 -20.46 26.56
C ALA A 268 36.56 -20.53 28.05
N GLU A 269 35.75 -19.92 28.91
CA GLU A 269 35.92 -19.99 30.37
C GLU A 269 35.77 -21.43 30.88
N ARG A 270 34.74 -22.15 30.41
CA ARG A 270 34.52 -23.55 30.79
C ARG A 270 35.71 -24.44 30.41
N ARG A 271 36.31 -24.23 29.24
CA ARG A 271 37.53 -24.97 28.85
C ARG A 271 38.71 -24.70 29.78
N ARG A 272 38.90 -23.46 30.24
CA ARG A 272 39.98 -23.13 31.19
C ARG A 272 39.79 -23.73 32.58
N ARG A 273 38.55 -23.96 33.03
CA ARG A 273 38.27 -24.57 34.33
C ARG A 273 38.44 -26.09 34.36
N HIS A 274 38.48 -26.73 33.19
CA HIS A 274 38.63 -28.18 33.04
C HIS A 274 39.98 -28.61 32.45
N ALA A 275 40.89 -27.66 32.20
CA ALA A 275 42.28 -27.90 31.82
C ALA A 275 43.19 -27.57 33.00
#